data_AF-A0A834MB94-F1
#
_entry.id   AF-A0A834MB94-F1
#
_cell.length_a   1.000
_cell.length_b   1.000
_cell.length_c   1.000
_cell.angle_alpha   90.00
_cell.angle_beta   90.00
_cell.angle_gamma   90.00
#
_symmetry.space_group_name_H-M   'P 1'
#
loop_
_entity.id
_entity.type
_entity.pdbx_description
1 polymer ?
#
loop_
_entity_poly.entity_id
_entity_poly.type
_entity_poly.pdbx_seq_one_letter_code
_entity_poly.pdbx_strand_id
1 'polypeptide(L)'
;MWPEARIVGGEKSAFGQWPWQISLRQWRTSTYLHKCGAALLNENWAITAAHCVDNVPPSDLLLRLGEHDLSTETEPYLHEERRVQIVASHPNFDPRTFEYDLALLRFYEPVQFQPNIIPICVPTTDENFVGSTAHVTGWGRLYEGKEI
;
A
#
# COMPACT_ATOMS: atom_id res chain seq x y z
N MET A 1 9.29 25.23 17.09
CA MET A 1 9.07 24.97 15.66
C MET A 1 8.39 23.62 15.58
N TRP A 2 7.14 23.59 15.15
CA TRP A 2 6.39 22.35 14.94
C TRP A 2 6.78 21.79 13.57
N PRO A 3 6.96 20.47 13.41
CA PRO A 3 7.20 19.90 12.09
C PRO A 3 5.92 20.07 11.25
N GLU A 4 6.04 20.73 10.10
CA GLU A 4 5.02 20.71 9.05
C GLU A 4 5.03 19.31 8.42
N ALA A 5 4.26 18.39 8.97
CA ALA A 5 4.36 16.97 8.64
C ALA A 5 3.24 16.52 7.69
N ARG A 6 3.38 16.82 6.40
CA ARG A 6 2.78 16.01 5.31
C ARG A 6 3.72 16.01 4.09
N ILE A 7 3.93 14.85 3.49
CA ILE A 7 4.63 14.74 2.20
C ILE A 7 3.69 15.29 1.13
N VAL A 8 3.89 16.55 0.73
CA VAL A 8 3.14 17.24 -0.32
C VAL A 8 4.11 17.76 -1.38
N GLY A 9 3.66 17.87 -2.64
CA GLY A 9 4.51 18.34 -3.75
C GLY A 9 5.35 17.27 -4.47
N GLY A 10 4.90 16.01 -4.46
CA GLY A 10 5.52 14.95 -5.28
C GLY A 10 5.28 15.13 -6.80
N GLU A 11 6.02 14.39 -7.61
CA GLU A 11 5.89 14.34 -9.07
C GLU A 11 5.25 13.03 -9.56
N LYS A 12 4.76 13.01 -10.80
CA LYS A 12 4.25 11.77 -11.41
C LYS A 12 5.39 10.79 -11.58
N SER A 13 5.22 9.57 -11.08
CA SER A 13 6.16 8.47 -11.34
C SER A 13 6.07 8.01 -12.80
N ALA A 14 7.09 7.29 -13.26
CA ALA A 14 6.98 6.53 -14.50
C ALA A 14 6.22 5.22 -14.26
N PHE A 15 5.60 4.68 -15.32
CA PHE A 15 4.95 3.37 -15.29
C PHE A 15 5.94 2.28 -14.84
N GLY A 16 5.53 1.46 -13.86
CA GLY A 16 6.37 0.38 -13.32
C GLY A 16 7.60 0.82 -12.52
N GLN A 17 7.77 2.11 -12.21
CA GLN A 17 8.92 2.61 -11.44
C GLN A 17 8.97 2.06 -10.02
N TRP A 18 7.80 1.81 -9.42
CA TRP A 18 7.63 1.31 -8.06
C TRP A 18 6.76 0.04 -8.07
N PRO A 19 7.29 -1.07 -8.61
CA PRO A 19 6.48 -2.25 -8.98
C PRO A 19 5.95 -3.06 -7.78
N TRP A 20 6.42 -2.75 -6.57
CA TRP A 20 5.89 -3.30 -5.33
C TRP A 20 4.72 -2.49 -4.77
N GLN A 21 4.41 -1.31 -5.31
CA GLN A 21 3.36 -0.44 -4.80
C GLN A 21 1.98 -1.07 -5.04
N ILE A 22 1.17 -1.16 -3.98
CA ILE A 22 -0.17 -1.73 -4.04
C ILE A 22 -1.19 -0.68 -3.60
N SER A 23 -2.31 -0.66 -4.33
CA SER A 23 -3.52 0.05 -3.93
C SER A 23 -4.37 -0.88 -3.06
N LEU A 24 -4.37 -0.65 -1.73
CA LEU A 24 -5.24 -1.38 -0.81
C LEU A 24 -6.63 -0.73 -0.84
N ARG A 25 -7.60 -1.51 -1.30
CA ARG A 25 -8.97 -1.06 -1.50
C ARG A 25 -9.92 -1.70 -0.50
N GLN A 26 -10.94 -0.95 -0.12
CA GLN A 26 -12.03 -1.43 0.73
C GLN A 26 -13.36 -1.34 -0.02
N TRP A 27 -14.21 -2.36 0.15
CA TRP A 27 -15.59 -2.32 -0.30
C TRP A 27 -16.37 -1.25 0.46
N ARG A 28 -16.82 -0.21 -0.24
CA ARG A 28 -17.63 0.89 0.29
C ARG A 28 -18.59 1.35 -0.80
N THR A 29 -19.82 1.74 -0.44
CA THR A 29 -20.81 2.30 -1.37
C THR A 29 -20.94 1.48 -2.67
N SER A 30 -21.04 0.16 -2.55
CA SER A 30 -21.19 -0.79 -3.67
C SER A 30 -20.01 -0.89 -4.64
N THR A 31 -18.80 -0.44 -4.27
CA THR A 31 -17.59 -0.59 -5.08
C THR A 31 -16.31 -0.69 -4.22
N TYR A 32 -15.19 -1.10 -4.80
CA TYR A 32 -13.88 -1.07 -4.13
C TYR A 32 -13.21 0.29 -4.35
N LEU A 33 -12.98 1.03 -3.25
CA LEU A 33 -12.31 2.32 -3.30
C LEU A 33 -10.91 2.23 -2.68
N HIS A 34 -9.95 2.96 -3.26
CA HIS A 34 -8.63 3.13 -2.65
C HIS A 34 -8.77 3.68 -1.23
N LYS A 35 -8.13 3.00 -0.28
CA LYS A 35 -8.14 3.38 1.13
C LYS A 35 -6.73 3.70 1.64
N CYS A 36 -5.78 2.82 1.34
CA CYS A 36 -4.40 2.89 1.82
C CYS A 36 -3.41 2.37 0.77
N GLY A 37 -2.12 2.58 1.04
CA GLY A 37 -1.04 1.87 0.37
C GLY A 37 -0.72 0.52 1.02
N ALA A 38 -0.12 -0.37 0.25
CA ALA A 38 0.56 -1.56 0.73
C ALA A 38 1.79 -1.82 -0.15
N ALA A 39 2.68 -2.73 0.27
CA ALA A 39 3.83 -3.16 -0.52
C ALA A 39 3.85 -4.69 -0.69
N LEU A 40 4.18 -5.15 -1.89
CA LEU A 40 4.32 -6.58 -2.21
C LEU A 40 5.60 -7.15 -1.58
N LEU A 41 5.49 -8.26 -0.84
CA LEU A 41 6.64 -8.94 -0.22
C LEU A 41 7.09 -10.17 -1.01
N ASN A 42 6.15 -10.91 -1.60
CA ASN A 42 6.39 -12.09 -2.45
C ASN A 42 5.10 -12.43 -3.23
N GLU A 43 5.01 -13.61 -3.84
CA GLU A 43 3.84 -13.95 -4.65
C GLU A 43 2.50 -13.97 -3.90
N ASN A 44 2.49 -14.10 -2.57
CA ASN A 44 1.25 -14.30 -1.80
C ASN A 44 1.11 -13.44 -0.54
N TRP A 45 2.08 -12.56 -0.26
CA TRP A 45 2.06 -11.67 0.89
C TRP A 45 2.29 -10.21 0.50
N ALA A 46 1.55 -9.32 1.15
CA ALA A 46 1.83 -7.90 1.21
C ALA A 46 1.91 -7.42 2.66
N ILE A 47 2.49 -6.23 2.82
CA ILE A 47 2.60 -5.50 4.08
C ILE A 47 1.87 -4.17 3.98
N THR A 48 1.22 -3.77 5.06
CA THR A 48 0.54 -2.48 5.20
C THR A 48 0.54 -2.06 6.67
N ALA A 49 -0.08 -0.92 6.97
CA ALA A 49 -0.30 -0.47 8.35
C ALA A 49 -1.50 -1.20 8.97
N ALA A 50 -1.43 -1.52 10.26
CA ALA A 50 -2.53 -2.18 10.96
C ALA A 50 -3.81 -1.34 10.97
N HIS A 51 -3.71 -0.02 11.15
CA HIS A 51 -4.87 0.88 11.16
C HIS A 51 -5.63 0.89 9.82
N CYS A 52 -4.98 0.54 8.70
CA CYS A 52 -5.65 0.46 7.40
C CYS A 52 -6.65 -0.69 7.32
N VAL A 53 -6.42 -1.75 8.09
CA VAL A 53 -7.19 -3.00 8.10
C VAL A 53 -7.88 -3.27 9.43
N ASP A 54 -7.66 -2.43 10.43
CA ASP A 54 -8.31 -2.50 11.72
C ASP A 54 -9.83 -2.43 11.58
N ASN A 55 -10.52 -3.37 12.23
CA ASN A 55 -11.98 -3.55 12.15
C ASN A 55 -12.54 -3.67 10.71
N VAL A 56 -11.73 -4.11 9.73
CA VAL A 56 -12.18 -4.38 8.36
C VAL A 56 -12.14 -5.90 8.08
N PRO A 57 -13.27 -6.53 7.72
CA PRO A 57 -13.27 -7.93 7.32
C PRO A 57 -12.37 -8.19 6.09
N PRO A 58 -11.61 -9.30 6.04
CA PRO A 58 -10.81 -9.65 4.87
C PRO A 58 -11.62 -9.72 3.57
N SER A 59 -12.91 -10.11 3.64
CA SER A 59 -13.82 -10.15 2.49
C SER A 59 -14.04 -8.79 1.83
N ASP A 60 -13.90 -7.72 2.60
CA ASP A 60 -14.11 -6.34 2.17
C ASP A 60 -12.82 -5.70 1.66
N LEU A 61 -11.70 -6.43 1.69
CA LEU A 61 -10.40 -5.96 1.22
C LEU A 61 -10.07 -6.54 -0.17
N LEU A 62 -9.46 -5.70 -0.98
CA LEU A 62 -8.96 -6.05 -2.30
C LEU A 62 -7.62 -5.34 -2.53
N LEU A 63 -6.59 -6.09 -2.92
CA LEU A 63 -5.32 -5.51 -3.33
C LEU A 63 -5.29 -5.39 -4.84
N ARG A 64 -4.99 -4.20 -5.36
CA ARG A 64 -4.68 -3.98 -6.77
C ARG A 64 -3.19 -3.70 -6.95
N LEU A 65 -2.51 -4.58 -7.69
CA LEU A 65 -1.07 -4.58 -7.93
C LEU A 65 -0.77 -4.20 -9.39
N GLY A 66 0.41 -3.63 -9.64
CA GLY A 66 0.82 -3.25 -11.01
C GLY A 66 0.09 -2.06 -11.60
N GLU A 67 -0.67 -1.35 -10.77
CA GLU A 67 -1.44 -0.17 -11.12
C GLU A 67 -0.54 1.06 -11.27
N HIS A 68 -0.92 1.98 -12.15
CA HIS A 68 -0.26 3.28 -12.33
C HIS A 68 -1.26 4.43 -12.27
N ASP A 69 -2.29 4.42 -13.14
CA ASP A 69 -3.34 5.43 -13.16
C ASP A 69 -4.67 4.82 -12.74
N LEU A 70 -5.09 5.09 -11.49
CA LEU A 70 -6.35 4.59 -10.92
C LEU A 70 -7.61 4.99 -11.70
N SER A 71 -7.51 5.90 -12.68
CA SER A 71 -8.62 6.37 -13.50
C SER A 71 -8.73 5.68 -14.87
N THR A 72 -7.74 4.88 -15.27
CA THR A 72 -7.71 4.23 -16.59
C THR A 72 -7.31 2.75 -16.49
N GLU A 73 -7.41 2.02 -17.61
CA GLU A 73 -6.93 0.64 -17.73
C GLU A 73 -6.17 0.46 -19.06
N THR A 74 -5.48 1.51 -19.50
CA THR A 74 -4.80 1.56 -20.81
C THR A 74 -3.29 1.35 -20.71
N GLU A 75 -2.81 0.84 -19.58
CA GLU A 75 -1.40 0.59 -19.32
C GLU A 75 -0.82 -0.54 -20.19
N PRO A 76 0.51 -0.53 -20.46
CA PRO A 76 1.19 -1.60 -21.22
C PRO A 76 1.06 -2.99 -20.59
N TYR A 77 1.03 -3.06 -19.27
CA TYR A 77 0.68 -4.26 -18.51
C TYR A 77 -0.47 -3.92 -17.59
N LEU A 78 -1.52 -4.74 -17.62
CA LEU A 78 -2.71 -4.53 -16.80
C LEU A 78 -2.39 -4.80 -15.32
N HIS A 79 -3.18 -4.17 -14.46
CA HIS A 79 -3.14 -4.46 -13.03
C HIS A 79 -3.72 -5.84 -12.72
N GLU A 80 -3.29 -6.42 -11.59
CA GLU A 80 -3.88 -7.64 -11.04
C GLU A 80 -4.64 -7.32 -9.75
N GLU A 81 -5.77 -7.99 -9.52
CA GLU A 81 -6.52 -7.87 -8.27
C GLU A 81 -6.45 -9.17 -7.46
N ARG A 82 -6.26 -9.05 -6.14
CA ARG A 82 -6.17 -10.20 -5.22
C ARG A 82 -7.07 -10.01 -4.01
N ARG A 83 -7.85 -11.05 -3.73
CA ARG A 83 -8.68 -11.16 -2.53
C ARG A 83 -7.83 -11.54 -1.32
N VAL A 84 -8.13 -10.94 -0.17
CA VAL A 84 -7.43 -11.21 1.09
C VAL A 84 -7.98 -12.47 1.74
N GLN A 85 -7.11 -13.44 1.99
CA GLN A 85 -7.40 -14.64 2.76
C GLN A 85 -7.17 -14.41 4.26
N ILE A 86 -6.05 -13.78 4.62
CA ILE A 86 -5.63 -13.58 6.00
C ILE A 86 -5.21 -12.13 6.19
N VAL A 87 -5.70 -11.51 7.26
CA VAL A 87 -5.17 -10.27 7.82
C VAL A 87 -4.48 -10.64 9.13
N ALA A 88 -3.16 -10.45 9.18
CA ALA A 88 -2.35 -10.69 10.37
C ALA A 88 -1.78 -9.36 10.86
N SER A 89 -2.58 -8.64 11.66
CA SER A 89 -2.11 -7.44 12.37
C SER A 89 -1.12 -7.81 13.45
N HIS A 90 -0.17 -6.94 13.73
CA HIS A 90 0.77 -7.13 14.82
C HIS A 90 0.00 -7.30 16.14
N PRO A 91 0.30 -8.33 16.97
CA PRO A 91 -0.49 -8.66 18.16
C PRO A 91 -0.51 -7.56 19.22
N ASN A 92 0.50 -6.68 19.21
CA ASN A 92 0.61 -5.54 20.13
C ASN A 92 0.16 -4.21 19.53
N PHE A 93 -0.51 -4.20 18.38
CA PHE A 93 -1.02 -2.95 17.79
C PHE A 93 -1.99 -2.25 18.75
N ASP A 94 -1.72 -0.99 19.10
CA ASP A 94 -2.64 -0.15 19.88
C ASP A 94 -3.23 0.95 18.97
N PRO A 95 -4.54 0.91 18.65
CA PRO A 95 -5.18 1.88 17.76
C PRO A 95 -5.26 3.30 18.34
N ARG A 96 -4.96 3.48 19.64
CA ARG A 96 -4.97 4.81 20.29
C ARG A 96 -3.61 5.49 20.19
N THR A 97 -2.52 4.74 20.20
CA THR A 97 -1.14 5.26 20.14
C THR A 97 -0.47 5.05 18.79
N PHE A 98 -1.04 4.18 17.92
CA PHE A 98 -0.43 3.70 16.68
C PHE A 98 0.93 2.98 16.90
N GLU A 99 1.19 2.51 18.12
CA GLU A 99 2.34 1.65 18.37
C GLU A 99 2.11 0.29 17.68
N TYR A 100 3.18 -0.25 17.09
CA TYR A 100 3.16 -1.50 16.33
C TYR A 100 2.14 -1.52 15.17
N ASP A 101 1.98 -0.38 14.48
CA ASP A 101 1.07 -0.20 13.35
C ASP A 101 1.53 -0.93 12.08
N LEU A 102 1.45 -2.26 12.11
CA LEU A 102 1.92 -3.16 11.05
C LEU A 102 0.93 -4.32 10.86
N ALA A 103 0.62 -4.64 9.61
CA ALA A 103 -0.16 -5.83 9.27
C ALA A 103 0.37 -6.52 8.01
N LEU A 104 0.27 -7.84 8.00
CA LEU A 104 0.53 -8.68 6.84
C LEU A 104 -0.79 -9.14 6.22
N LEU A 105 -0.84 -9.17 4.89
CA LEU A 105 -2.00 -9.57 4.11
C LEU A 105 -1.60 -10.77 3.24
N ARG A 106 -2.27 -11.92 3.44
CA ARG A 106 -2.09 -13.09 2.58
C ARG A 106 -3.18 -13.15 1.52
N PHE A 107 -2.82 -13.46 0.28
CA PHE A 107 -3.76 -13.60 -0.83
C PHE A 107 -4.25 -15.04 -0.98
N TYR A 108 -5.46 -15.22 -1.54
CA TYR A 108 -5.95 -16.56 -1.93
C TYR A 108 -5.13 -17.15 -3.08
N GLU A 109 -4.83 -16.34 -4.08
CA GLU A 109 -4.16 -16.73 -5.31
C GLU A 109 -2.82 -16.00 -5.39
N PRO A 110 -1.71 -16.69 -5.72
CA PRO A 110 -0.43 -16.02 -5.91
C PRO A 110 -0.48 -15.07 -7.11
N VAL A 111 0.25 -13.96 -7.03
CA VAL A 111 0.45 -13.05 -8.17
C VAL A 111 1.48 -13.63 -9.14
N GLN A 112 1.36 -13.26 -10.42
CA GLN A 112 2.39 -13.55 -11.40
C GLN A 112 3.31 -12.34 -11.49
N PHE A 113 4.61 -12.54 -11.32
CA PHE A 113 5.55 -11.43 -11.46
C PHE A 113 5.64 -10.99 -12.93
N GLN A 114 5.61 -9.67 -13.09
CA GLN A 114 5.60 -8.97 -14.37
C GLN A 114 6.42 -7.68 -14.22
N PRO A 115 6.78 -6.98 -15.31
CA PRO A 115 7.59 -5.76 -15.19
C PRO A 115 6.99 -4.67 -14.27
N ASN A 116 5.67 -4.64 -14.08
CA ASN A 116 4.97 -3.74 -13.16
C ASN A 116 4.62 -4.37 -11.79
N ILE A 117 4.93 -5.65 -11.56
CA ILE A 117 4.60 -6.39 -10.33
C ILE A 117 5.85 -7.17 -9.85
N ILE A 118 6.60 -6.57 -8.93
CA ILE A 118 7.84 -7.13 -8.38
C ILE A 118 7.88 -6.82 -6.88
N PRO A 119 8.23 -7.78 -6.00
CA PRO A 119 8.28 -7.55 -4.56
C PRO A 119 9.40 -6.59 -4.14
N ILE A 120 9.20 -5.91 -3.01
CA ILE A 120 10.24 -5.11 -2.36
C ILE A 120 11.13 -6.00 -1.48
N CYS A 121 12.41 -5.63 -1.34
CA CYS A 121 13.29 -6.24 -0.35
C CYS A 121 12.94 -5.77 1.07
N VAL A 122 13.09 -6.67 2.05
CA VAL A 122 13.00 -6.35 3.48
C VAL A 122 14.42 -6.32 4.06
N PRO A 123 14.78 -5.33 4.89
CA PRO A 123 16.08 -5.30 5.57
C PRO A 123 16.30 -6.58 6.39
N THR A 124 17.48 -7.18 6.30
CA THR A 124 17.84 -8.41 7.02
C THR A 124 18.53 -8.15 8.36
N THR A 125 18.87 -6.90 8.62
CA THR A 125 19.71 -6.44 9.73
C THR A 125 19.18 -5.10 10.23
N ASP A 126 19.57 -4.73 11.44
CA ASP A 126 19.25 -3.43 12.04
C ASP A 126 20.15 -2.32 11.46
N GLU A 127 20.05 -2.12 10.16
CA GLU A 127 20.76 -1.05 9.45
C GLU A 127 20.21 0.32 9.84
N ASN A 128 21.13 1.27 10.00
CA ASN A 128 20.78 2.65 10.29
C ASN A 128 20.75 3.47 9.00
N PHE A 129 19.57 4.00 8.65
CA PHE A 129 19.35 4.84 7.48
C PHE A 129 19.36 6.35 7.79
N VAL A 130 19.78 6.77 8.99
CA VAL A 130 19.87 8.20 9.35
C VAL A 130 20.76 8.95 8.37
N GLY A 131 20.24 10.04 7.80
CA GLY A 131 20.92 10.88 6.82
C GLY A 131 20.84 10.37 5.37
N SER A 132 20.21 9.21 5.14
CA SER A 132 19.93 8.71 3.80
C SER A 132 18.63 9.28 3.24
N THR A 133 18.57 9.46 1.93
CA THR A 133 17.35 9.88 1.22
C THR A 133 16.46 8.68 0.98
N ALA A 134 15.16 8.80 1.28
CA ALA A 134 14.15 7.81 0.98
C ALA A 134 13.11 8.37 0.00
N HIS A 135 12.43 7.47 -0.70
CA HIS A 135 11.31 7.82 -1.58
C HIS A 135 9.99 7.43 -0.93
N VAL A 136 9.02 8.33 -1.00
CA VAL A 136 7.63 8.07 -0.59
C VAL A 136 6.78 8.03 -1.86
N THR A 137 5.99 6.98 -2.02
CA THR A 137 5.23 6.73 -3.26
C THR A 137 3.80 6.33 -2.92
N GLY A 138 2.85 6.65 -3.81
CA GLY A 138 1.44 6.37 -3.64
C GLY A 138 0.54 7.36 -4.37
N TRP A 139 -0.78 7.19 -4.24
CA TRP A 139 -1.80 8.04 -4.86
C TRP A 139 -2.40 9.05 -3.88
N GLY A 140 -1.60 9.48 -2.89
CA GLY A 140 -2.01 10.47 -1.89
C GLY A 140 -2.28 11.85 -2.50
N ARG A 141 -3.06 12.67 -1.80
CA ARG A 141 -3.32 14.06 -2.24
C ARG A 141 -2.01 14.85 -2.29
N LEU A 142 -1.75 15.52 -3.40
CA LEU A 142 -0.58 16.39 -3.59
C LEU A 142 -0.73 17.76 -2.90
N TYR A 143 -1.91 18.06 -2.36
CA TYR A 143 -2.26 19.33 -1.70
C TYR A 143 -3.06 19.10 -0.42
N GLU A 144 -2.81 19.94 0.59
CA GLU A 144 -3.60 20.00 1.80
C GLU A 144 -4.77 20.99 1.63
N GLY A 145 -5.90 20.49 1.13
CA GLY A 145 -7.15 21.25 1.05
C GLY A 145 -8.09 20.85 2.17
N LYS A 146 -8.45 21.81 3.05
CA LYS A 146 -9.68 21.73 3.86
C LYS A 146 -10.84 21.44 2.91
N GLU A 147 -11.69 20.49 3.30
CA GLU A 147 -12.93 20.19 2.61
C GLU A 147 -13.77 21.47 2.40
N ILE A 148 -14.40 21.56 1.23
CA ILE A 148 -15.51 22.48 0.94
C ILE A 148 -16.79 21.76 1.40
#